data_AF-A0A6M0EUK1-F1
#
_entry.id   AF-A0A6M0EUK1-F1
#
_cell.length_a   1.000
_cell.length_b   1.000
_cell.length_c   1.000
_cell.angle_alpha   90.00
_cell.angle_beta   90.00
_cell.angle_gamma   90.00
#
_symmetry.space_group_name_H-M   'P 1'
#
loop_
_entity.id
_entity.type
_entity.pdbx_description
1 polymer ?
#
loop_
_entity_poly.entity_id
_entity_poly.type
_entity_poly.pdbx_seq_one_letter_code
_entity_poly.pdbx_strand_id
1 'polypeptide(L)'
;MMTMKFDPYSKRRQPGKFQNRASSRRKAQKVVLLIYLSVVFSISIGGILLLSNAQNVTIGGVPVPILFSFWQDKTARNAYFNGHGKKLHDRLGQMGIEERMKDYYRTQISDEAQLDQHIHQILYNRTGYVGEAYKVNSRGVLVLKNPENSL
;
A
#
# COMPACT_ATOMS: atom_id res chain seq x y z
N MET A 1 -51.95 -19.69 -82.93
CA MET A 1 -50.48 -19.80 -82.96
C MET A 1 -49.94 -18.90 -81.85
N MET A 2 -49.55 -19.48 -80.73
CA MET A 2 -49.32 -18.76 -79.46
C MET A 2 -47.81 -18.67 -79.23
N THR A 3 -47.23 -17.48 -79.30
CA THR A 3 -45.79 -17.25 -79.16
C THR A 3 -45.44 -16.97 -77.69
N MET A 4 -45.00 -18.01 -77.01
CA MET A 4 -44.45 -17.93 -75.66
C MET A 4 -43.03 -17.37 -75.73
N LYS A 5 -42.79 -16.16 -75.20
CA LYS A 5 -41.44 -15.61 -75.04
C LYS A 5 -40.92 -15.98 -73.65
N PHE A 6 -39.85 -16.77 -73.62
CA PHE A 6 -39.08 -17.10 -72.44
C PHE A 6 -38.25 -15.89 -72.00
N ASP A 7 -38.45 -15.40 -70.78
CA ASP A 7 -37.56 -14.44 -70.14
C ASP A 7 -36.39 -15.18 -69.45
N PRO A 8 -35.11 -14.84 -69.74
CA PRO A 8 -33.99 -15.44 -69.04
C PRO A 8 -33.76 -14.74 -67.70
N TYR A 9 -34.23 -15.34 -66.61
CA TYR A 9 -33.85 -14.93 -65.25
C TYR A 9 -32.37 -15.25 -64.97
N SER A 10 -31.47 -14.29 -65.23
CA SER A 10 -30.08 -14.35 -64.75
C SER A 10 -29.97 -13.77 -63.34
N LYS A 11 -30.12 -14.63 -62.33
CA LYS A 11 -29.92 -14.26 -60.92
C LYS A 11 -28.41 -14.03 -60.67
N ARG A 12 -27.93 -12.79 -60.81
CA ARG A 12 -26.59 -12.40 -60.32
C ARG A 12 -26.51 -12.67 -58.82
N ARG A 13 -25.73 -13.67 -58.42
CA ARG A 13 -25.39 -13.93 -57.02
C ARG A 13 -24.56 -12.73 -56.52
N GLN A 14 -25.10 -11.97 -55.57
CA GLN A 14 -24.31 -10.96 -54.86
C GLN A 14 -23.16 -11.67 -54.13
N PRO A 15 -21.90 -11.22 -54.26
CA PRO A 15 -20.81 -11.79 -53.50
C PRO A 15 -21.08 -11.52 -52.02
N GLY A 16 -21.27 -12.61 -51.26
CA GLY A 16 -21.50 -12.55 -49.83
C GLY A 16 -20.43 -11.72 -49.15
N LYS A 17 -20.86 -10.74 -48.36
CA LYS A 17 -20.01 -9.93 -47.50
C LYS A 17 -19.34 -10.87 -46.48
N PHE A 18 -18.20 -11.45 -46.82
CA PHE A 18 -17.25 -12.02 -45.86
C PHE A 18 -16.61 -10.84 -45.11
N GLN A 19 -17.40 -10.20 -44.25
CA GLN A 19 -16.87 -9.21 -43.31
C GLN A 19 -16.01 -9.94 -42.29
N ASN A 20 -14.70 -9.80 -42.49
CA ASN A 20 -13.59 -10.02 -41.59
C ASN A 20 -13.97 -10.13 -40.09
N ARG A 21 -14.32 -11.34 -39.64
CA ARG A 21 -14.49 -11.68 -38.21
C ARG A 21 -13.22 -11.41 -37.39
N ALA A 22 -12.04 -11.41 -38.03
CA ALA A 22 -10.76 -11.15 -37.38
C ALA A 22 -10.58 -9.69 -36.91
N SER A 23 -11.12 -8.70 -37.65
CA SER A 23 -10.99 -7.27 -37.27
C SER A 23 -11.97 -6.90 -36.15
N SER A 24 -13.15 -7.51 -36.12
CA SER A 24 -14.14 -7.39 -35.04
C SER A 24 -13.60 -7.95 -33.72
N ARG A 25 -12.92 -9.11 -33.74
CA ARG A 25 -12.26 -9.68 -32.55
C ARG A 25 -11.16 -8.77 -31.98
N ARG A 26 -10.31 -8.17 -32.83
CA ARG A 26 -9.27 -7.22 -32.37
C ARG A 26 -9.86 -5.93 -31.80
N LYS A 27 -10.98 -5.44 -32.35
CA LYS A 27 -11.71 -4.28 -31.81
C LYS A 27 -12.36 -4.62 -30.46
N ALA A 28 -13.01 -5.79 -30.35
CA ALA A 28 -13.60 -6.26 -29.10
C ALA A 28 -12.55 -6.45 -28.00
N GLN A 29 -11.38 -7.03 -28.33
CA GLN A 29 -10.27 -7.18 -27.38
C GLN A 29 -9.76 -5.84 -26.85
N LYS A 30 -9.64 -4.81 -27.71
CA LYS A 30 -9.23 -3.46 -27.28
C LYS A 30 -10.25 -2.82 -26.33
N VAL A 31 -11.54 -3.02 -26.58
CA VAL A 31 -12.62 -2.50 -25.72
C VAL A 31 -12.63 -3.21 -24.37
N VAL A 32 -12.49 -4.54 -24.35
CA VAL A 32 -12.40 -5.32 -23.10
C VAL A 32 -11.17 -4.92 -22.28
N LEU A 33 -10.02 -4.72 -22.93
CA LEU A 33 -8.80 -4.26 -22.26
C LEU A 33 -8.98 -2.85 -21.64
N LEU A 34 -9.66 -1.94 -22.34
CA LEU A 34 -9.93 -0.59 -21.84
C LEU A 34 -10.90 -0.59 -20.65
N ILE A 35 -11.93 -1.44 -20.67
CA ILE A 35 -12.85 -1.62 -19.54
C ILE A 35 -12.11 -2.21 -18.34
N TYR A 36 -11.24 -3.21 -18.56
CA TYR A 36 -10.42 -3.79 -17.50
C TYR A 36 -9.49 -2.73 -16.88
N LEU A 37 -8.81 -1.95 -17.71
CA LEU A 37 -7.96 -0.84 -17.26
C LEU A 37 -8.75 0.22 -16.49
N SER A 38 -9.95 0.61 -16.95
CA SER A 38 -10.76 1.60 -16.24
C SER A 38 -11.23 1.08 -14.88
N VAL A 39 -11.70 -0.16 -14.81
CA VAL A 39 -12.18 -0.75 -13.56
C VAL A 39 -11.04 -0.93 -12.55
N VAL A 40 -9.89 -1.47 -12.97
CA VAL A 40 -8.73 -1.66 -12.09
C VAL A 40 -8.16 -0.31 -11.63
N PHE A 41 -8.10 0.68 -12.51
CA PHE A 41 -7.60 2.02 -12.15
C PHE A 41 -8.54 2.74 -11.17
N SER A 42 -9.86 2.61 -11.36
CA SER A 42 -10.86 3.16 -10.42
C SER A 42 -10.84 2.49 -9.06
N ILE A 43 -10.67 1.16 -8.99
CA ILE A 43 -10.49 0.43 -7.73
C ILE A 43 -9.19 0.86 -7.03
N SER A 44 -8.12 1.08 -7.80
CA SER A 44 -6.83 1.54 -7.26
C SER A 44 -6.94 2.92 -6.62
N ILE A 45 -7.58 3.88 -7.28
CA ILE A 45 -7.74 5.25 -6.75
C ILE A 45 -8.74 5.29 -5.59
N GLY A 46 -9.86 4.57 -5.71
CA GLY A 46 -10.87 4.49 -4.65
C GLY A 46 -10.35 3.81 -3.37
N GLY A 47 -9.55 2.75 -3.52
CA GLY A 47 -8.87 2.10 -2.41
C GLY A 47 -7.86 3.01 -1.71
N ILE A 48 -7.09 3.80 -2.47
CA ILE A 48 -6.16 4.79 -1.90
C ILE A 48 -6.92 5.87 -1.13
N LEU A 49 -8.03 6.40 -1.66
CA LEU A 49 -8.83 7.44 -0.99
C LEU A 49 -9.53 6.96 0.29
N LEU A 50 -10.01 5.72 0.33
CA LEU A 50 -10.58 5.11 1.53
C LEU A 50 -9.51 4.86 2.60
N LEU A 51 -8.32 4.40 2.20
CA LEU A 51 -7.16 4.27 3.12
C LEU A 51 -6.63 5.62 3.59
N SER A 52 -6.77 6.68 2.79
CA SER A 52 -6.34 8.04 3.16
C SER A 52 -7.22 8.66 4.25
N ASN A 53 -8.52 8.33 4.27
CA ASN A 53 -9.44 8.75 5.34
C ASN A 53 -9.37 7.84 6.58
N ALA A 54 -8.85 6.62 6.42
CA ALA A 54 -8.42 5.80 7.53
C ALA A 54 -7.05 6.30 8.04
N GLN A 55 -7.02 7.54 8.55
CA GLN A 55 -5.83 8.11 9.19
C GLN A 55 -5.33 7.25 10.37
N ASN A 56 -6.11 6.25 10.81
CA ASN A 56 -5.85 5.41 11.97
C ASN A 56 -5.41 3.96 11.66
N VAL A 57 -4.90 3.67 10.46
CA VAL A 57 -4.38 2.32 10.18
C VAL A 57 -2.95 2.18 10.68
N THR A 58 -2.76 1.26 11.62
CA THR A 58 -1.43 0.85 12.09
C THR A 58 -1.18 -0.62 11.72
N ILE A 59 0.05 -0.93 11.33
CA ILE A 59 0.48 -2.32 11.16
C ILE A 59 1.40 -2.62 12.33
N GLY A 60 0.91 -3.45 13.24
CA GLY A 60 1.70 -3.85 14.40
C GLY A 60 2.09 -2.70 15.34
N GLY A 61 1.24 -1.67 15.43
CA GLY A 61 1.45 -0.46 16.23
C GLY A 61 2.15 0.69 15.49
N VAL A 62 2.67 0.47 14.27
CA VAL A 62 3.31 1.54 13.49
C VAL A 62 2.33 2.11 12.47
N PRO A 63 2.09 3.44 12.44
CA PRO A 63 1.26 4.07 11.42
C PRO A 63 1.75 3.77 10.01
N VAL A 64 0.83 3.43 9.10
CA VAL A 64 1.15 3.09 7.70
C VAL A 64 2.00 4.16 6.99
N PRO A 65 1.74 5.48 7.15
CA PRO A 65 2.58 6.51 6.51
C PRO A 65 4.05 6.46 6.95
N ILE A 66 4.29 6.13 8.22
CA ILE A 66 5.64 5.99 8.78
C ILE A 66 6.30 4.74 8.21
N LEU A 67 5.58 3.62 8.17
CA LEU A 67 6.07 2.37 7.58
C LEU A 67 6.43 2.54 6.09
N PHE A 68 5.62 3.30 5.34
CA PHE A 68 5.90 3.60 3.94
C PHE A 68 7.18 4.44 3.78
N SER A 69 7.36 5.46 4.62
CA SER A 69 8.59 6.26 4.63
C SER A 69 9.84 5.42 4.97
N PHE A 70 9.71 4.49 5.92
CA PHE A 70 10.75 3.51 6.24
C PHE A 70 11.08 2.60 5.05
N TRP A 71 10.07 2.09 4.34
CA TRP A 71 10.28 1.19 3.19
C TRP A 71 10.95 1.86 1.99
N GLN A 72 10.70 3.16 1.81
CA GLN A 72 11.32 3.99 0.78
C GLN A 72 12.79 4.30 1.10
N ASP A 73 13.17 4.33 2.38
CA ASP A 73 14.55 4.55 2.80
C ASP A 73 15.39 3.28 2.63
N LYS A 74 16.23 3.29 1.59
CA LYS A 74 17.13 2.17 1.28
C LYS A 74 18.07 1.83 2.43
N THR A 75 18.52 2.84 3.19
CA THR A 75 19.50 2.65 4.28
C THR A 75 18.84 1.97 5.48
N ALA A 76 17.66 2.46 5.89
CA ALA A 76 16.90 1.92 7.01
C ALA A 76 16.44 0.50 6.71
N ARG A 77 15.89 0.27 5.51
CA ARG A 77 15.46 -1.05 5.07
C ARG A 77 16.62 -2.05 5.02
N ASN A 78 17.76 -1.65 4.47
CA ASN A 78 18.92 -2.52 4.39
C ASN A 78 19.51 -2.81 5.78
N ALA A 79 19.56 -1.81 6.66
CA ALA A 79 20.00 -2.01 8.04
C ALA A 79 19.08 -2.96 8.82
N TYR A 80 17.77 -2.92 8.57
CA TYR A 80 16.80 -3.84 9.15
C TYR A 80 16.99 -5.28 8.68
N PHE A 81 17.06 -5.53 7.37
CA PHE A 81 17.18 -6.89 6.85
C PHE A 81 18.56 -7.52 7.08
N ASN A 82 19.62 -6.71 7.19
CA ASN A 82 20.97 -7.22 7.50
C ASN A 82 21.26 -7.31 9.01
N GLY A 83 20.26 -7.04 9.87
CA GLY A 83 20.42 -7.13 11.32
C GLY A 83 21.38 -6.10 11.93
N HIS A 84 21.66 -4.98 11.24
CA HIS A 84 22.54 -3.93 11.74
C HIS A 84 21.79 -2.99 12.69
N GLY A 85 21.45 -3.48 13.88
CA GLY A 85 20.59 -2.79 14.85
C GLY A 85 21.03 -1.36 15.17
N LYS A 86 22.33 -1.10 15.39
CA LYS A 86 22.83 0.27 15.64
C LYS A 86 22.64 1.20 14.44
N LYS A 87 22.93 0.72 13.23
CA LYS A 87 22.78 1.51 12.00
C LYS A 87 21.31 1.79 11.69
N LEU A 88 20.45 0.82 12.01
CA LEU A 88 19.00 0.98 11.92
C LEU A 88 18.54 2.05 12.92
N HIS A 89 18.96 1.95 14.17
CA HIS A 89 18.66 2.92 15.23
C HIS A 89 19.02 4.35 14.81
N ASP A 90 20.29 4.57 14.44
CA ASP A 90 20.79 5.88 14.03
C ASP A 90 19.96 6.44 12.84
N ARG A 91 19.56 5.57 11.90
CA ARG A 91 18.77 5.99 10.74
C ARG A 91 17.31 6.29 11.08
N LEU A 92 16.66 5.49 11.95
CA LEU A 92 15.28 5.75 12.38
C LEU A 92 15.19 7.08 13.14
N GLY A 93 16.18 7.39 13.97
CA GLY A 93 16.31 8.69 14.64
C GLY A 93 16.46 9.84 13.64
N GLN A 94 17.34 9.70 12.64
CA GLN A 94 17.49 10.71 11.57
C GLN A 94 16.21 10.93 10.76
N MET A 95 15.37 9.91 10.61
CA MET A 95 14.10 10.00 9.92
C MET A 95 12.99 10.63 10.77
N GLY A 96 13.25 10.92 12.06
CA GLY A 96 12.27 11.45 12.98
C GLY A 96 11.08 10.52 13.21
N ILE A 97 11.29 9.20 13.10
CA ILE A 97 10.20 8.22 13.18
C ILE A 97 9.55 8.23 14.56
N GLU A 98 10.34 8.39 15.62
CA GLU A 98 9.84 8.46 16.99
C GLU A 98 8.88 9.64 17.19
N GLU A 99 9.30 10.86 16.83
CA GLU A 99 8.48 12.06 16.94
C GLU A 99 7.19 11.96 16.10
N ARG A 100 7.30 11.45 14.87
CA ARG A 100 6.12 11.22 14.03
C ARG A 100 5.15 10.20 14.61
N MET A 101 5.65 9.20 15.34
CA MET A 101 4.82 8.25 16.08
C MET A 101 4.19 8.91 17.32
N LYS A 102 4.93 9.75 18.04
CA LYS A 102 4.38 10.53 19.17
C LYS A 102 3.24 11.43 18.71
N ASP A 103 3.44 12.20 17.64
CA ASP A 103 2.40 13.07 17.07
C ASP A 103 1.12 12.30 16.69
N TYR A 104 1.28 11.08 16.18
CA TYR A 104 0.16 10.22 15.83
C TYR A 104 -0.64 9.78 17.08
N TYR A 105 0.05 9.33 18.12
CA TYR A 105 -0.57 8.77 19.32
C TYR A 105 -0.91 9.80 20.39
N ARG A 106 -0.43 11.05 20.28
CA ARG A 106 -0.72 12.14 21.23
C ARG A 106 -2.22 12.44 21.37
N THR A 107 -3.01 12.11 20.34
CA THR A 107 -4.49 12.20 20.39
C THR A 107 -5.15 11.10 21.23
N GLN A 108 -4.44 9.99 21.48
CA GLN A 108 -4.94 8.80 22.19
C GLN A 108 -4.33 8.65 23.58
N ILE A 109 -3.09 9.13 23.78
CA ILE A 109 -2.35 9.05 25.03
C ILE A 109 -1.97 10.46 25.45
N SER A 110 -2.60 10.98 26.50
CA SER A 110 -2.39 12.35 26.99
C SER A 110 -1.16 12.49 27.89
N ASP A 111 -0.75 11.42 28.57
CA ASP A 111 0.44 11.40 29.41
C ASP A 111 1.69 11.18 28.54
N GLU A 112 2.55 12.19 28.46
CA GLU A 112 3.77 12.17 27.64
C GLU A 112 4.76 11.07 28.06
N ALA A 113 4.82 10.70 29.35
CA ALA A 113 5.69 9.61 29.80
C ALA A 113 5.17 8.24 29.34
N GLN A 114 3.84 8.05 29.40
CA GLN A 114 3.20 6.84 28.88
C GLN A 114 3.27 6.77 27.35
N LEU A 115 3.12 7.91 26.67
CA LEU A 115 3.28 8.01 25.22
C LEU A 115 4.69 7.60 24.82
N ASP A 116 5.70 8.19 25.45
CA ASP A 116 7.10 7.87 25.18
C ASP A 116 7.40 6.39 25.38
N GLN A 117 6.97 5.81 26.52
CA GLN A 117 7.12 4.38 26.80
C GLN A 117 6.39 3.51 25.76
N HIS A 118 5.19 3.90 25.34
CA HIS A 118 4.41 3.18 24.33
C HIS A 118 5.13 3.15 22.98
N ILE A 119 5.63 4.30 22.50
CA ILE A 119 6.38 4.38 21.24
C ILE A 119 7.65 3.54 21.32
N HIS A 120 8.41 3.66 22.41
CA HIS A 120 9.61 2.88 22.65
C HIS A 120 9.32 1.38 22.64
N GLN A 121 8.20 0.94 23.24
CA GLN A 121 7.81 -0.47 23.23
C GLN A 121 7.47 -0.96 21.81
N ILE A 122 6.77 -0.16 21.00
CA ILE A 122 6.48 -0.53 19.61
C ILE A 122 7.78 -0.67 18.82
N LEU A 123 8.69 0.30 18.97
CA LEU A 123 10.00 0.24 18.32
C LEU A 123 10.79 -0.98 18.78
N TYR A 124 10.85 -1.28 20.07
CA TYR A 124 11.49 -2.49 20.60
C TYR A 124 10.93 -3.77 19.98
N ASN A 125 9.61 -3.91 19.97
CA ASN A 125 8.95 -5.10 19.44
C ASN A 125 9.20 -5.30 17.93
N ARG A 126 9.49 -4.23 17.19
CA ARG A 126 9.68 -4.27 15.74
C ARG A 126 11.14 -4.36 15.32
N THR A 127 12.03 -3.68 16.02
CA THR A 127 13.42 -3.49 15.59
C THR A 127 14.44 -3.97 16.61
N GLY A 128 14.00 -4.35 17.81
CA GLY A 128 14.87 -4.60 18.97
C GLY A 128 15.42 -3.31 19.60
N TYR A 129 14.91 -2.13 19.20
CA TYR A 129 15.30 -0.82 19.73
C TYR A 129 15.02 -0.70 21.23
N VAL A 130 16.06 -0.44 22.01
CA VAL A 130 15.94 -0.07 23.43
C VAL A 130 16.45 1.36 23.55
N GLY A 131 15.56 2.30 23.90
CA GLY A 131 15.95 3.69 24.16
C GLY A 131 16.93 3.76 25.34
N GLU A 132 17.82 4.75 25.35
CA GLU A 132 18.89 4.86 26.35
C GLU A 132 18.35 4.94 27.79
N ALA A 133 17.19 5.57 27.97
CA ALA A 133 16.50 5.72 29.25
C ALA A 133 15.80 4.43 29.75
N TYR A 134 15.68 3.41 28.89
CA TYR A 134 14.85 2.22 29.15
C TYR A 134 15.68 0.94 29.28
N LYS A 135 15.19 0.00 30.09
CA LYS A 135 15.67 -1.38 30.18
C LYS A 135 14.53 -2.34 29.91
N VAL A 136 14.81 -3.48 29.28
CA VAL A 136 13.84 -4.53 29.05
C VAL A 136 13.74 -5.37 30.33
N ASN A 137 12.54 -5.51 30.89
CA ASN A 137 12.31 -6.40 32.03
C ASN A 137 12.22 -7.88 31.59
N SER A 138 12.14 -8.80 32.54
CA SER A 138 12.02 -10.25 32.26
C SER A 138 10.76 -10.65 31.48
N ARG A 139 9.80 -9.74 31.31
CA ARG A 139 8.57 -9.92 30.53
C ARG A 139 8.63 -9.31 29.13
N GLY A 140 9.77 -8.78 28.70
CA GLY A 140 9.94 -8.14 27.39
C GLY A 140 9.35 -6.72 27.29
N VAL A 141 9.04 -6.09 28.43
CA VAL A 141 8.49 -4.73 28.49
C VAL A 141 9.59 -3.73 28.87
N LEU A 142 9.65 -2.61 28.16
CA LEU A 142 10.54 -1.50 28.47
C LEU A 142 10.06 -0.76 29.72
N VAL A 143 10.95 -0.65 30.70
CA VAL A 143 10.77 0.12 31.93
C VAL A 143 11.92 1.11 32.07
N LEU A 144 11.67 2.27 32.69
CA LEU A 144 12.73 3.26 32.92
C LEU A 144 13.87 2.65 33.77
N LYS A 145 15.12 2.99 33.43
CA LYS A 145 16.30 2.47 34.15
C LYS A 145 16.31 2.90 35.62
N ASN A 146 15.95 4.17 35.89
CA ASN A 146 15.91 4.80 37.22
C ASN A 146 14.58 5.57 37.42
N PRO A 147 13.53 4.95 37.97
CA PRO A 147 12.28 5.64 38.28
C PRO A 147 12.37 6.58 39.51
N GLU A 148 13.46 6.58 40.27
CA GLU A 148 13.57 7.31 41.55
C GLU A 148 14.20 8.72 41.48
N ASN A 149 14.70 9.17 40.32
CA ASN A 149 15.33 10.50 40.17
C ASN A 149 14.40 11.55 39.49
N SER A 150 13.09 11.34 39.54
CA SER A 150 12.08 12.24 38.93
C SER A 150 11.21 12.94 39.98
N LEU A 151 11.79 13.25 41.15
CA LEU A 151 11.22 14.15 42.17
C LEU A 151 11.97 15.48 42.18
#